data_AF-A0A0V7Z6I4-F1
#
_entry.id   AF-A0A0V7Z6I4-F1
#
_cell.length_a   1.000
_cell.length_b   1.000
_cell.length_c   1.000
_cell.angle_alpha   90.00
_cell.angle_beta   90.00
_cell.angle_gamma   90.00
#
_symmetry.space_group_name_H-M   'P 1'
#
loop_
_entity.id
_entity.type
_entity.pdbx_description
1 polymer ?
#
loop_
_entity_poly.entity_id
_entity_poly.type
_entity_poly.pdbx_seq_one_letter_code
_entity_poly.pdbx_strand_id
1 'polypeptide(L)' 'MAPDAIPFEQIRERAYELWERNHRPEGFEIEFWLLAERELRKERDRKRANEAQANPATDPGKP' A
#
# COMPACT_ATOMS: atom_id res chain seq x y z
N MET A 1 14.46 9.54 2.83
CA MET A 1 13.11 8.97 2.65
C MET A 1 12.69 8.33 3.94
N ALA A 2 11.44 8.54 4.40
CA ALA A 2 10.94 7.82 5.57
C ALA A 2 10.95 6.30 5.26
N PRO A 3 11.42 5.44 6.17
CA PRO A 3 11.48 3.99 5.96
C PRO A 3 10.07 3.39 5.76
N ASP A 4 9.04 4.09 6.23
CA ASP A 4 7.63 3.73 6.08
C ASP A 4 6.92 4.50 4.95
N ALA A 5 7.62 5.05 3.96
CA ALA A 5 6.99 5.58 2.74
C ALA A 5 6.78 4.45 1.72
N ILE A 6 5.75 4.56 0.87
CA ILE A 6 5.58 3.63 -0.26
C ILE A 6 6.54 4.08 -1.37
N PRO A 7 7.39 3.20 -1.91
CA PRO A 7 8.31 3.56 -2.98
C PRO A 7 7.57 4.03 -4.24
N PHE A 8 8.13 5.03 -4.93
CA PHE A 8 7.53 5.57 -6.15
C PHE A 8 7.36 4.51 -7.23
N GLU A 9 8.30 3.59 -7.36
CA GLU A 9 8.29 2.47 -8.30
C GLU A 9 7.08 1.57 -8.08
N GLN A 10 6.73 1.28 -6.83
CA GLN A 10 5.55 0.47 -6.50
C GLN A 10 4.26 1.20 -6.85
N ILE A 11 4.20 2.51 -6.59
CA ILE A 11 3.04 3.33 -6.96
C ILE A 11 2.90 3.35 -8.48
N ARG A 12 4.00 3.51 -9.23
CA ARG A 12 4.00 3.50 -10.70
C ARG A 12 3.51 2.17 -11.27
N GLU A 13 4.05 1.06 -10.77
CA GLU A 13 3.65 -0.28 -11.22
C GLU A 13 2.17 -0.52 -10.97
N ARG A 14 1.69 -0.23 -9.75
CA ARG A 14 0.27 -0.37 -9.41
C ARG A 14 -0.63 0.57 -10.23
N ALA A 15 -0.19 1.81 -10.48
CA ALA A 15 -0.94 2.75 -11.30
C ALA A 15 -1.05 2.27 -12.75
N TYR A 16 0.04 1.73 -13.32
CA TYR A 16 0.05 1.17 -14.66
C TYR A 16 -0.87 -0.04 -14.80
N GLU A 17 -0.84 -0.97 -13.84
CA GLU A 17 -1.77 -2.11 -13.79
C GLU A 17 -3.23 -1.67 -13.77
N LEU A 18 -3.55 -0.68 -12.93
CA LEU A 18 -4.91 -0.15 -12.82
C LEU A 18 -5.34 0.53 -14.13
N TRP A 19 -4.49 1.38 -14.71
CA TRP A 19 -4.77 2.06 -15.97
C TRP A 19 -4.95 1.08 -17.13
N GLU A 20 -4.09 0.07 -17.23
CA GLU A 20 -4.17 -0.98 -18.25
C GLU A 20 -5.45 -1.81 -18.12
N ARG A 21 -5.82 -2.21 -16.89
CA ARG A 21 -7.06 -2.95 -16.62
C ARG A 21 -8.32 -2.15 -16.97
N ASN A 22 -8.23 -0.82 -16.95
CA ASN A 22 -9.35 0.07 -17.30
C ASN A 22 -9.33 0.50 -18.78
N HIS A 23 -8.58 -0.20 -19.65
CA HIS A 23 -8.47 0.08 -21.08
C HIS A 23 -7.77 1.41 -21.41
N ARG A 24 -6.86 1.85 -20.56
CA ARG A 24 -5.96 2.97 -20.82
C ARG A 24 -6.69 4.27 -21.19
N PRO A 25 -7.66 4.73 -20.38
CA PRO A 25 -8.37 5.97 -20.65
C PRO A 25 -7.41 7.15 -20.56
N GLU A 26 -7.50 8.05 -21.53
CA GLU A 26 -6.71 9.28 -21.56
C GLU A 26 -7.26 10.30 -20.56
N GLY A 27 -6.38 11.05 -19.91
CA GLY A 27 -6.75 12.14 -19.00
C GLY A 27 -7.13 11.69 -17.58
N PHE A 28 -6.99 10.39 -17.27
CA PHE A 28 -7.24 9.83 -15.94
C PHE A 28 -5.97 9.31 -15.26
N GLU A 29 -4.79 9.60 -15.81
CA GLU A 29 -3.51 9.07 -15.33
C GLU A 29 -3.31 9.43 -13.86
N ILE A 30 -3.52 10.70 -13.49
CA ILE A 30 -3.38 11.21 -12.12
C ILE A 30 -4.31 10.45 -11.16
N GLU A 31 -5.55 10.18 -11.56
CA GLU A 31 -6.51 9.43 -10.75
C GLU A 31 -6.01 8.01 -10.46
N PHE A 32 -5.37 7.36 -11.44
CA PHE A 32 -4.76 6.04 -11.24
C PHE A 32 -3.52 6.07 -10.35
N TRP A 33 -2.71 7.14 -10.41
CA TRP A 33 -1.60 7.34 -9.47
C TRP A 33 -2.10 7.49 -8.03
N LEU A 34 -3.12 8.31 -7.81
CA LEU A 34 -3.71 8.53 -6.48
C LEU A 34 -4.41 7.27 -5.96
N LEU A 35 -5.10 6.54 -6.84
CA LEU A 35 -5.73 5.27 -6.50
C LEU A 35 -4.68 4.22 -6.11
N ALA A 36 -3.60 4.10 -6.88
CA ALA A 36 -2.51 3.18 -6.60
C ALA A 36 -1.87 3.43 -5.23
N GLU A 37 -1.54 4.69 -4.93
CA GLU A 37 -0.98 5.05 -3.62
C GLU A 37 -1.93 4.65 -2.48
N ARG A 38 -3.23 4.94 -2.64
CA ARG A 38 -4.25 4.62 -1.64
C ARG A 38 -4.39 3.11 -1.41
N GLU A 39 -4.41 2.31 -2.46
CA GLU A 39 -4.53 0.85 -2.34
C GLU A 39 -3.28 0.25 -1.68
N LEU A 40 -2.08 0.67 -2.09
CA LEU A 40 -0.83 0.19 -1.47
C LEU A 40 -0.74 0.57 0.03
N ARG A 41 -1.26 1.74 0.41
CA ARG A 41 -1.30 2.17 1.82
C ARG A 41 -2.20 1.26 2.65
N LYS A 42 -3.41 0.98 2.15
CA LYS A 42 -4.34 0.04 2.80
C LYS A 42 -3.77 -1.37 2.90
N GLU A 43 -3.14 -1.88 1.85
CA GLU A 43 -2.50 -3.20 1.85
C GLU A 43 -1.43 -3.30 2.95
N ARG A 44 -0.60 -2.27 3.07
CA ARG A 44 0.43 -2.21 4.11
C ARG A 44 -0.13 -2.10 5.52
N ASP A 45 -1.15 -1.26 5.72
CA ASP A 45 -1.80 -1.11 7.02
C ASP A 45 -2.46 -2.42 7.45
N ARG A 46 -3.10 -3.13 6.50
CA ARG A 46 -3.63 -4.48 6.72
C ARG A 46 -2.54 -5.49 7.05
N LYS A 47 -1.38 -5.43 6.36
CA LYS A 47 -0.23 -6.31 6.64
C LYS A 47 0.29 -6.09 8.07
N ARG A 48 0.48 -4.83 8.48
CA ARG A 48 0.91 -4.47 9.84
C ARG A 48 -0.09 -4.95 10.90
N ALA A 49 -1.39 -4.74 10.66
CA ALA A 49 -2.42 -5.21 11.57
C ALA A 49 -2.40 -6.74 11.71
N ASN A 50 -2.21 -7.46 10.60
CA ASN A 50 -2.14 -8.93 10.62
C ASN A 50 -0.88 -9.44 11.33
N GLU A 51 0.28 -8.80 11.10
CA GLU A 51 1.54 -9.12 11.79
C GLU A 51 1.43 -8.89 13.30
N ALA A 52 0.78 -7.80 13.74
CA ALA A 52 0.52 -7.53 15.16
C ALA A 52 -0.42 -8.56 15.81
N GLN A 53 -1.38 -9.10 15.05
CA GLN A 53 -2.29 -10.16 15.53
C GLN A 53 -1.62 -11.54 15.55
N ALA A 54 -0.72 -11.82 14.60
CA ALA A 54 -0.03 -13.11 14.50
C ALA A 54 1.09 -13.29 15.52
N ASN A 55 1.63 -12.22 16.10
CA ASN A 55 2.69 -12.29 17.10
C ASN A 55 2.28 -11.60 18.42
N PRO A 56 1.39 -12.23 19.24
CA PRO A 56 0.95 -11.66 20.51
C PRO A 56 2.03 -11.73 21.63
N ALA A 57 3.20 -12.31 21.38
CA ALA A 57 4.20 -12.60 22.40
C ALA A 57 5.29 -11.52 22.51
N THR A 58 4.94 -10.37 23.10
CA THR A 58 5.87 -9.55 23.91
C THR A 58 5.08 -8.61 24.81
N ASP A 59 4.33 -9.18 25.75
CA ASP A 59 4.11 -8.53 27.04
C ASP A 59 4.74 -9.45 28.10
N PRO A 60 6.00 -9.23 28.51
CA PRO A 60 6.46 -9.79 29.77
C PRO A 60 5.85 -8.89 30.84
N GLY A 61 4.58 -9.12 31.16
CA GLY A 61 3.91 -8.59 32.34
C GLY A 61 4.81 -8.86 33.53
N LYS A 62 5.51 -7.83 33.99
CA LYS A 62 6.42 -7.93 35.12
C LYS A 62 5.60 -7.66 36.38
N PRO A 63 5.61 -8.57 37.37
CA PRO A 63 5.01 -8.31 38.68
C PRO A 63 5.76 -7.20 39.43
#